data_AF-A0A8S0GN68-F1
#
_entry.id   AF-A0A8S0GN68-F1
#
_cell.length_a   1.000
_cell.length_b   1.000
_cell.length_c   1.000
_cell.angle_alpha   90.00
_cell.angle_beta   90.00
_cell.angle_gamma   90.00
#
_symmetry.space_group_name_H-M   'P 1'
#
loop_
_entity.id
_entity.type
_entity.pdbx_description
1 polymer ?
#
loop_
_entity_poly.entity_id
_entity_poly.type
_entity_poly.pdbx_seq_one_letter_code
_entity_poly.pdbx_strand_id
1 'polypeptide(L)'
;MAPNFPKLAGQGEKYLNKQLHDIKSGKRQVLEMTGLLTNLSDQDLADIAAYFASQKGSVGAADPKVVARGEELFRGGKLDQGMPACTGCHSPNGAGNAAAGFPIWAASTHSTWPSS
;
A
#
# COMPACT_ATOMS: atom_id res chain seq x y z
N MET A 1 -12.29 -8.89 -8.97
CA MET A 1 -11.71 -7.54 -8.72
C MET A 1 -11.10 -7.06 -10.03
N ALA A 2 -11.41 -5.85 -10.49
CA ALA A 2 -10.67 -5.29 -11.63
C ALA A 2 -9.24 -4.96 -11.16
N PRO A 3 -8.19 -5.41 -11.89
CA PRO A 3 -6.80 -5.32 -11.43
C PRO A 3 -6.30 -3.87 -11.27
N ASN A 4 -7.02 -2.91 -11.84
CA ASN A 4 -6.65 -1.49 -11.83
C ASN A 4 -7.08 -0.75 -10.55
N PHE A 5 -7.94 -1.35 -9.71
CA PHE A 5 -8.30 -0.76 -8.42
C PHE A 5 -7.45 -1.33 -7.29
N PRO A 6 -6.92 -0.48 -6.39
CA PRO A 6 -6.04 -0.94 -5.32
C PRO A 6 -6.80 -1.76 -4.29
N LYS A 7 -6.12 -2.72 -3.68
CA LYS A 7 -6.61 -3.41 -2.48
C LYS A 7 -6.49 -2.48 -1.27
N LEU A 8 -7.62 -2.24 -0.60
CA LEU A 8 -7.66 -1.44 0.64
C LEU A 8 -7.68 -2.31 1.90
N ALA A 9 -8.13 -3.56 1.79
CA ALA A 9 -8.24 -4.49 2.90
C ALA A 9 -6.89 -4.74 3.58
N GLY A 10 -6.83 -4.54 4.89
CA GLY A 10 -5.64 -4.73 5.72
C GLY A 10 -4.60 -3.64 5.57
N GLN A 11 -4.87 -2.57 4.81
CA GLN A 11 -3.95 -1.44 4.67
C GLN A 11 -3.89 -0.63 5.97
N GLY A 12 -2.77 0.03 6.24
CA GLY A 12 -2.60 0.85 7.45
C GLY A 12 -3.62 1.98 7.54
N GLU A 13 -4.33 2.06 8.66
CA GLU A 13 -5.39 3.06 8.91
C GLU A 13 -4.90 4.49 8.70
N LYS A 14 -3.74 4.85 9.29
CA LYS A 14 -3.13 6.19 9.14
C LYS A 14 -2.86 6.54 7.68
N TYR A 15 -2.42 5.57 6.88
CA TYR A 15 -2.19 5.77 5.45
C TYR A 15 -3.53 5.95 4.71
N LEU A 16 -4.52 5.08 4.95
CA LEU A 16 -5.84 5.19 4.33
C LEU A 16 -6.49 6.54 4.63
N ASN A 17 -6.48 6.95 5.90
CA ASN A 17 -7.05 8.21 6.34
C ASN A 17 -6.38 9.40 5.63
N LYS A 18 -5.04 9.42 5.54
CA LYS A 18 -4.31 10.42 4.76
C LYS A 18 -4.74 10.43 3.29
N GLN A 19 -4.82 9.26 2.65
CA GLN A 19 -5.18 9.18 1.23
C GLN A 19 -6.61 9.67 0.98
N LEU A 20 -7.56 9.34 1.85
CA LEU A 20 -8.93 9.83 1.75
C LEU A 20 -8.99 11.36 1.83
N HIS A 21 -8.24 11.97 2.76
CA HIS A 21 -8.13 13.43 2.87
C HIS A 21 -7.44 14.06 1.65
N ASP A 22 -6.36 13.46 1.15
CA ASP A 22 -5.66 13.94 -0.05
C ASP A 22 -6.55 13.86 -1.29
N ILE A 23 -7.37 12.83 -1.42
CA ILE A 23 -8.33 12.68 -2.53
C ILE A 23 -9.48 13.69 -2.38
N LYS A 24 -10.07 13.81 -1.20
CA LYS A 24 -11.15 14.77 -0.91
C LYS A 24 -10.71 16.22 -1.16
N SER A 25 -9.49 16.57 -0.76
CA SER A 25 -8.91 17.92 -0.98
C SER A 25 -8.39 18.15 -2.39
N GLY A 26 -8.34 17.13 -3.24
CA GLY A 26 -7.82 17.21 -4.60
C GLY A 26 -6.29 17.19 -4.72
N LYS A 27 -5.54 17.09 -3.61
CA LYS A 27 -4.07 16.88 -3.59
C LYS A 27 -3.67 15.59 -4.29
N ARG A 28 -4.54 14.58 -4.26
CA ARG A 28 -4.45 13.36 -5.05
C ARG A 28 -5.67 13.24 -5.96
N GLN A 29 -5.49 13.49 -7.25
CA GLN A 29 -6.55 13.35 -8.24
C GLN A 29 -6.77 11.86 -8.55
N VAL A 30 -8.00 11.38 -8.36
CA VAL A 30 -8.45 10.05 -8.80
C VAL A 30 -9.82 10.26 -9.44
N LEU A 31 -9.86 10.26 -10.78
CA LEU A 31 -11.04 10.65 -11.54
C LEU A 31 -12.26 9.79 -11.18
N GLU A 32 -12.04 8.50 -10.98
CA GLU A 32 -13.03 7.51 -10.58
C GLU A 32 -13.59 7.73 -9.16
N MET A 33 -12.92 8.53 -8.32
CA MET A 33 -13.37 8.88 -6.97
C MET A 33 -13.93 10.31 -6.87
N THR A 34 -14.04 11.01 -8.00
CA THR A 34 -14.54 12.39 -8.03
C THR A 34 -15.95 12.47 -7.46
N GLY A 35 -16.16 13.36 -6.48
CA GLY A 35 -17.47 13.55 -5.84
C GLY A 35 -17.84 12.53 -4.76
N LEU A 36 -17.16 11.37 -4.68
CA LEU A 36 -17.50 10.32 -3.71
C LEU A 36 -17.26 10.72 -2.26
N LEU A 37 -16.21 11.53 -2.01
CA LEU A 37 -15.81 11.92 -0.66
C LEU A 37 -16.28 13.34 -0.27
N THR A 38 -16.93 14.06 -1.18
CA THR A 38 -17.22 15.51 -1.02
C THR A 38 -18.11 15.80 0.19
N ASN A 39 -19.11 14.93 0.44
CA ASN A 39 -20.09 15.12 1.51
C ASN A 39 -19.77 14.32 2.79
N LEU A 40 -18.63 13.65 2.85
CA LEU A 40 -18.22 12.87 4.01
C LEU A 40 -17.54 13.76 5.05
N SER A 41 -17.87 13.59 6.32
CA SER A 41 -17.16 14.22 7.43
C SER A 41 -15.78 13.61 7.65
N ASP A 42 -14.92 14.27 8.42
CA ASP A 42 -13.61 13.72 8.75
C ASP A 42 -13.72 12.45 9.61
N GLN A 43 -14.80 12.34 10.40
CA GLN A 43 -15.12 11.13 11.14
C GLN A 43 -15.50 9.97 10.19
N ASP A 44 -16.32 10.23 9.16
CA ASP A 44 -16.65 9.21 8.17
C ASP A 44 -15.39 8.69 7.47
N LEU A 45 -14.43 9.58 7.15
CA LEU A 45 -13.15 9.18 6.55
C LEU A 45 -12.31 8.32 7.50
N ALA A 46 -12.29 8.66 8.79
CA ALA A 46 -11.62 7.87 9.82
C ALA A 46 -12.26 6.48 9.97
N ASP A 47 -13.59 6.41 9.99
CA ASP A 47 -14.34 5.16 10.13
C ASP A 47 -14.14 4.25 8.91
N ILE A 48 -14.14 4.81 7.69
CA ILE A 48 -13.82 4.07 6.45
C ILE A 48 -12.39 3.53 6.50
N ALA A 49 -11.42 4.34 6.96
CA ALA A 49 -10.04 3.92 7.09
C ALA A 49 -9.90 2.77 8.09
N ALA A 50 -10.53 2.88 9.27
CA ALA A 50 -10.52 1.84 10.30
C ALA A 50 -11.19 0.55 9.80
N TYR A 51 -12.32 0.67 9.10
CA TYR A 51 -13.03 -0.47 8.52
C TYR A 51 -12.14 -1.26 7.56
N PHE A 52 -11.53 -0.61 6.56
CA PHE A 52 -10.66 -1.31 5.62
C PHE A 52 -9.38 -1.85 6.26
N ALA A 53 -8.81 -1.12 7.24
CA ALA A 53 -7.65 -1.60 7.99
C ALA A 53 -7.94 -2.88 8.78
N SER A 54 -9.17 -3.04 9.27
CA SER A 54 -9.59 -4.24 10.02
C SER A 54 -9.80 -5.48 9.12
N GLN A 55 -9.95 -5.30 7.81
CA GLN A 55 -10.18 -6.42 6.90
C GLN A 55 -8.91 -7.25 6.69
N LYS A 56 -9.10 -8.54 6.41
CA LYS A 56 -7.99 -9.42 6.04
C LYS A 56 -7.51 -9.09 4.61
N GLY A 57 -6.27 -8.62 4.50
CA GLY A 57 -5.60 -8.43 3.21
C GLY A 57 -5.47 -9.74 2.41
N SER A 58 -5.34 -9.63 1.09
CA SER A 58 -5.13 -10.78 0.20
C SER A 58 -3.88 -10.61 -0.64
N VAL A 59 -3.18 -11.71 -0.89
CA VAL A 59 -1.99 -11.75 -1.75
C VAL A 59 -2.40 -11.82 -3.21
N GLY A 60 -1.63 -11.17 -4.08
CA GLY A 60 -1.68 -11.41 -5.52
C GLY A 60 -0.71 -12.52 -5.92
N ALA A 61 -0.88 -13.07 -7.13
CA ALA A 61 0.13 -13.93 -7.73
C ALA A 61 1.32 -13.10 -8.24
N ALA A 62 2.53 -13.61 -8.07
CA ALA A 62 3.74 -13.06 -8.70
C ALA A 62 4.07 -13.86 -9.96
N ASP A 63 4.45 -13.18 -11.04
CA ASP A 63 4.96 -13.85 -12.24
C ASP A 63 6.39 -14.36 -11.95
N PRO A 64 6.64 -15.69 -12.04
CA PRO A 64 7.95 -16.28 -11.78
C PRO A 64 9.07 -15.69 -12.64
N LYS A 65 8.75 -15.16 -13.83
CA LYS A 65 9.75 -14.58 -14.74
C LYS A 65 10.38 -13.29 -14.21
N VAL A 66 9.68 -12.56 -13.34
CA VAL A 66 10.10 -11.23 -12.87
C VAL A 66 10.23 -11.15 -11.36
N VAL A 67 9.73 -12.14 -10.62
CA VAL A 67 9.72 -12.12 -9.15
C VAL A 67 11.13 -11.98 -8.56
N ALA A 68 12.13 -12.73 -9.08
CA ALA A 68 13.50 -12.66 -8.58
C ALA A 68 14.12 -11.26 -8.75
N ARG A 69 13.90 -10.62 -9.91
CA ARG A 69 14.38 -9.25 -10.14
C ARG A 69 13.66 -8.24 -9.25
N GLY A 70 12.37 -8.45 -9.00
CA GLY A 70 11.60 -7.66 -8.04
C GLY A 70 12.17 -7.76 -6.63
N GLU A 71 12.62 -8.95 -6.20
CA GLU A 71 13.24 -9.16 -4.88
C GLU A 71 14.51 -8.36 -4.71
N GLU A 72 15.39 -8.48 -5.70
CA GLU A 72 16.72 -7.88 -5.67
C GLU A 72 16.59 -6.36 -5.51
N LEU A 73 15.65 -5.75 -6.25
CA LEU A 73 15.34 -4.33 -6.13
C LEU A 73 14.68 -3.98 -4.79
N PHE A 74 13.75 -4.82 -4.32
CA PHE A 74 13.06 -4.59 -3.05
C PHE A 74 14.03 -4.56 -1.87
N ARG A 75 14.97 -5.50 -1.84
CA ARG A 75 15.93 -5.68 -0.75
C ARG A 75 17.20 -4.85 -0.90
N GLY A 76 17.66 -4.64 -2.13
CA GLY A 76 18.94 -4.01 -2.43
C GLY A 76 18.84 -2.57 -2.93
N GLY A 77 17.69 -2.17 -3.47
CA GLY A 77 17.56 -0.89 -4.17
C GLY A 77 18.40 -0.84 -5.45
N LYS A 78 18.76 0.37 -5.87
CA LYS A 78 19.74 0.66 -6.94
C LYS A 78 20.60 1.82 -6.47
N LEU A 79 21.58 1.51 -5.63
CA LEU A 79 22.38 2.52 -4.93
C LEU A 79 23.25 3.36 -5.87
N ASP A 80 23.69 2.77 -6.97
CA ASP A 80 24.36 3.45 -8.09
C ASP A 80 23.48 4.53 -8.75
N GLN A 81 22.15 4.40 -8.65
CA GLN A 81 21.15 5.35 -9.13
C GLN A 81 20.52 6.18 -7.99
N GLY A 82 21.07 6.09 -6.77
CA GLY A 82 20.54 6.80 -5.60
C GLY A 82 19.20 6.28 -5.08
N MET A 83 18.75 5.09 -5.51
CA MET A 83 17.52 4.48 -5.04
C MET A 83 17.81 3.55 -3.85
N PRO A 84 17.36 3.88 -2.62
CA PRO A 84 17.55 3.00 -1.48
C PRO A 84 16.69 1.74 -1.60
N ALA A 85 16.99 0.75 -0.77
CA ALA A 85 16.15 -0.44 -0.62
C ALA A 85 14.75 -0.07 -0.09
N CYS A 86 13.74 -0.75 -0.61
CA CYS A 86 12.35 -0.52 -0.23
C CYS A 86 12.05 -1.02 1.19
N THR A 87 12.76 -2.06 1.63
CA THR A 87 12.61 -2.70 2.94
C THR A 87 12.83 -1.75 4.12
N GLY A 88 13.62 -0.69 3.95
CA GLY A 88 13.89 0.30 5.00
C GLY A 88 12.64 1.05 5.46
N CYS A 89 11.64 1.20 4.59
CA CYS A 89 10.38 1.89 4.90
C CYS A 89 9.18 0.93 4.89
N HIS A 90 9.18 -0.05 3.98
CA HIS A 90 8.05 -0.95 3.75
C HIS A 90 8.16 -2.31 4.46
N SER A 91 9.16 -2.47 5.33
CA SER A 91 9.50 -3.72 6.03
C SER A 91 10.01 -4.84 5.10
N PRO A 92 10.83 -5.80 5.59
CA PRO A 92 11.37 -6.89 4.78
C PRO A 92 10.33 -7.81 4.14
N ASN A 93 9.14 -7.87 4.72
CA ASN A 93 8.01 -8.64 4.22
C ASN A 93 6.97 -7.77 3.51
N GLY A 94 7.19 -6.47 3.30
CA GLY A 94 6.21 -5.58 2.68
C GLY A 94 5.05 -5.13 3.59
N ALA A 95 5.09 -5.45 4.89
CA ALA A 95 4.05 -5.10 5.86
C ALA A 95 3.95 -3.59 6.18
N GLY A 96 4.73 -2.73 5.52
CA GLY A 96 4.72 -1.30 5.77
C GLY A 96 5.24 -0.95 7.16
N ASN A 97 4.95 0.27 7.60
CA ASN A 97 5.19 0.76 8.94
C ASN A 97 4.11 1.80 9.27
N ALA A 98 3.07 1.33 9.97
CA ALA A 98 1.88 2.13 10.25
C ALA A 98 2.17 3.39 11.07
N ALA A 99 3.09 3.32 12.04
CA ALA A 99 3.44 4.47 12.88
C ALA A 99 4.06 5.60 12.04
N ALA A 100 4.96 5.24 11.12
CA ALA A 100 5.58 6.18 10.18
C ALA A 100 4.68 6.54 8.97
N GLY A 101 3.53 5.87 8.82
CA GLY A 101 2.61 6.09 7.70
C GLY A 101 3.06 5.43 6.38
N PHE A 102 4.04 4.53 6.42
CA PHE A 102 4.46 3.78 5.24
C PHE A 102 3.45 2.66 4.94
N PRO A 103 2.85 2.65 3.73
CA PRO A 103 1.83 1.67 3.40
C PRO A 103 2.37 0.27 3.24
N ILE A 104 1.48 -0.69 3.43
CA ILE A 104 1.62 -2.08 3.05
C ILE A 104 1.62 -2.20 1.54
N TRP A 105 2.48 -3.05 0.98
CA TRP A 105 2.42 -3.42 -0.44
C TRP A 105 1.61 -4.71 -0.62
N ALA A 106 0.90 -4.86 -1.73
CA ALA A 106 0.02 -6.01 -1.99
C ALA A 106 0.74 -7.39 -1.98
N ALA A 107 2.08 -7.38 -1.97
CA ALA A 107 2.94 -8.57 -1.81
C ALA A 107 3.22 -8.93 -0.33
N SER A 108 2.62 -8.23 0.64
CA SER A 108 2.96 -8.26 2.07
C SER A 108 2.69 -9.57 2.81
N THR A 109 2.24 -10.57 2.08
CA THR A 109 1.88 -11.90 2.58
C THR A 109 2.68 -12.99 1.88
N HIS A 110 3.73 -12.63 1.11
CA HIS A 110 4.68 -13.62 0.63
C HIS A 110 5.53 -14.14 1.79
N SER A 111 5.10 -15.29 2.30
CA SER A 111 5.97 -16.36 2.82
C SER A 111 6.78 -17.05 1.69
N THR A 112 6.97 -16.42 0.52
CA THR A 112 7.70 -17.04 -0.62
C THR A 112 8.84 -16.21 -1.16
N TRP A 113 9.30 -15.19 -0.44
CA TRP A 113 10.71 -14.90 -0.54
C TRP A 113 11.39 -15.96 0.30
N PRO A 114 12.08 -16.96 -0.29
CA PRO A 114 12.80 -17.92 0.52
C PRO A 114 13.75 -17.10 1.40
N SER A 115 13.48 -17.12 2.70
CA SER A 115 14.51 -16.90 3.68
C SER A 115 15.57 -17.95 3.35
N SER A 116 16.66 -17.50 2.72
CA SER A 116 17.94 -18.20 2.82
C SER A 116 18.19 -18.58 4.27
#